data_AF-A0A920AY11-F1
#
_entry.id   AF-A0A920AY11-F1
#
_cell.length_a   1.000
_cell.length_b   1.000
_cell.length_c   1.000
_cell.angle_alpha   90.00
_cell.angle_beta   90.00
_cell.angle_gamma   90.00
#
_symmetry.space_group_name_H-M   'P 1'
#
loop_
_entity.id
_entity.type
_entity.pdbx_description
1 polymer ?
#
loop_
_entity_poly.entity_id
_entity_poly.type
_entity_poly.pdbx_seq_one_letter_code
_entity_poly.pdbx_strand_id
1 'polypeptide(L)' 'MTLNNKSPLISFEKIKSEITFPDLLAVQIEAFESFIQENIPEDERLKTGLEEVFQNVFPVRILIKIIS' A
#
# COMPACT_ATOMS: atom_id res chain seq x y z
N MET A 1 -27.19 -1.58 -34.36
CA MET A 1 -26.89 -3.02 -34.21
C MET A 1 -25.39 -3.20 -34.39
N THR A 2 -24.62 -3.28 -33.30
CA THR A 2 -23.18 -3.54 -33.34
C THR A 2 -22.95 -5.03 -33.15
N LEU A 3 -22.35 -5.68 -34.16
CA LEU A 3 -22.04 -7.11 -34.15
C LEU A 3 -20.77 -7.33 -33.32
N ASN A 4 -20.92 -7.77 -32.07
CA ASN A 4 -19.81 -8.24 -31.24
C ASN A 4 -19.38 -9.63 -31.70
N ASN A 5 -18.44 -9.71 -32.64
CA ASN A 5 -17.72 -10.94 -32.97
C ASN A 5 -16.72 -11.25 -31.84
N LYS A 6 -17.22 -11.75 -30.71
CA LYS A 6 -16.38 -12.34 -29.65
C LYS A 6 -16.30 -13.84 -29.93
N SER A 7 -15.13 -14.32 -30.35
CA SER A 7 -14.86 -15.75 -30.44
C SER A 7 -15.16 -16.43 -29.09
N PRO A 8 -15.75 -17.65 -29.08
CA PRO A 8 -16.08 -18.31 -27.82
C PRO A 8 -14.81 -18.61 -27.02
N LEU A 9 -14.76 -18.12 -25.78
CA LEU A 9 -13.71 -18.47 -24.82
C LEU A 9 -13.96 -19.90 -24.35
N ILE A 10 -13.04 -20.83 -24.64
CA ILE A 10 -13.12 -22.23 -24.20
C ILE A 10 -12.13 -22.44 -23.05
N SER A 11 -12.64 -22.84 -21.89
CA SER A 11 -11.83 -23.28 -20.74
C SER A 11 -11.70 -24.80 -20.74
N PHE A 12 -10.52 -25.31 -20.39
CA PHE A 12 -10.22 -26.74 -20.27
C PHE A 12 -9.94 -27.16 -18.81
N GLU A 13 -10.36 -26.34 -17.84
CA GLU A 13 -10.20 -26.63 -16.43
C GLU A 13 -10.89 -27.95 -16.06
N LYS A 14 -10.11 -28.93 -15.59
CA LYS A 14 -10.62 -30.21 -15.08
C LYS A 14 -11.03 -30.16 -13.60
N ILE A 15 -10.47 -29.21 -12.86
CA ILE A 15 -10.69 -28.96 -11.44
C ILE A 15 -11.03 -27.49 -11.31
N LYS A 16 -12.12 -27.18 -10.61
CA LYS A 16 -12.57 -25.81 -10.42
C LYS A 16 -11.71 -25.14 -9.34
N SER A 17 -11.19 -23.94 -9.62
CA SER A 17 -10.58 -23.11 -8.58
C SER A 17 -11.69 -22.62 -7.64
N GLU A 18 -11.67 -23.07 -6.38
CA GLU A 18 -12.58 -22.58 -5.33
C GLU A 18 -12.13 -21.24 -4.75
N ILE A 19 -10.86 -20.89 -4.96
CA ILE A 19 -10.28 -19.61 -4.56
C ILE A 19 -10.32 -18.60 -5.70
N THR A 20 -10.78 -17.40 -5.39
CA THR A 20 -10.64 -16.22 -6.26
C THR A 20 -9.22 -15.71 -6.17
N PHE A 21 -8.66 -15.22 -7.28
CA PHE A 21 -7.37 -14.53 -7.24
C PHE A 21 -7.45 -13.36 -6.26
N PRO A 22 -6.48 -13.21 -5.35
CA PRO A 22 -6.41 -12.04 -4.49
C PRO A 22 -6.08 -10.81 -5.32
N ASP A 23 -6.33 -9.63 -4.76
CA ASP A 23 -5.79 -8.40 -5.32
C ASP A 23 -4.25 -8.42 -5.24
N LEU A 24 -3.61 -8.42 -6.40
CA LEU A 24 -2.15 -8.53 -6.53
C LEU A 24 -1.42 -7.29 -6.02
N LEU A 25 -2.12 -6.17 -5.85
CA LEU A 25 -1.55 -4.89 -5.38
C LEU A 25 -1.92 -4.59 -3.93
N ALA A 26 -2.81 -5.36 -3.30
CA ALA A 26 -3.29 -5.08 -1.94
C ALA A 26 -2.14 -4.87 -0.96
N VAL A 27 -1.16 -5.78 -0.94
CA VAL A 27 0.00 -5.68 -0.04
C VAL A 27 0.78 -4.38 -0.25
N GLN A 28 0.92 -3.91 -1.49
CA GLN A 28 1.67 -2.70 -1.80
C GLN A 28 0.91 -1.45 -1.37
N ILE A 29 -0.40 -1.42 -1.61
CA ILE A 29 -1.28 -0.31 -1.24
C ILE A 29 -1.39 -0.21 0.28
N GLU A 30 -1.65 -1.32 0.97
CA GLU A 30 -1.75 -1.39 2.43
C GLU A 30 -0.45 -0.95 3.12
N ALA A 31 0.71 -1.36 2.59
CA ALA A 31 2.00 -0.94 3.11
C ALA A 31 2.22 0.57 2.96
N PHE A 32 1.82 1.17 1.83
CA PHE A 32 1.94 2.60 1.61
C PHE A 32 0.99 3.39 2.51
N GLU A 33 -0.28 3.02 2.58
CA GLU A 33 -1.29 3.69 3.39
C GLU A 33 -0.95 3.65 4.89
N SER A 34 -0.48 2.49 5.38
CA SER A 34 -0.05 2.34 6.77
C SER A 34 1.22 3.12 7.10
N PHE A 35 2.11 3.31 6.13
CA PHE A 35 3.34 4.09 6.31
C PHE A 35 3.06 5.60 6.39
N ILE A 36 2.17 6.13 5.55
CA ILE A 36 1.85 7.57 5.46
C ILE A 36 0.81 8.01 6.49
N GLN A 37 -0.23 7.21 6.72
CA GLN A 37 -1.37 7.52 7.59
C GLN A 37 -2.12 8.82 7.20
N GLU A 38 -2.27 9.08 5.90
CA GLU A 38 -2.81 10.35 5.36
C GLU A 38 -4.21 10.70 5.89
N ASN A 39 -5.07 9.70 6.04
CA ASN A 39 -6.46 9.88 6.46
C ASN A 39 -6.67 9.76 7.98
N ILE A 40 -5.60 9.65 8.77
CA ILE A 40 -5.66 9.52 10.23
C ILE A 40 -5.34 10.87 10.88
N PRO A 41 -6.22 11.41 11.75
CA PRO A 41 -5.95 12.61 12.54
C PRO A 41 -4.62 12.50 13.28
N GLU A 42 -3.88 13.60 13.37
CA GLU A 42 -2.51 13.60 13.92
C GLU A 42 -2.41 12.99 15.32
N ASP A 43 -3.41 13.24 16.17
CA ASP A 43 -3.51 12.75 17.55
C ASP A 43 -3.90 11.26 17.65
N GLU A 44 -4.39 10.68 16.57
CA GLU A 44 -4.76 9.26 16.47
C GLU A 44 -3.72 8.43 15.70
N ARG A 45 -2.68 9.06 15.13
CA ARG A 45 -1.63 8.36 14.36
C ARG A 45 -0.85 7.39 15.24
N LEU A 46 -0.57 6.22 14.69
CA LEU A 46 0.34 5.26 15.29
C LEU A 46 1.78 5.73 15.12
N LYS A 47 2.61 5.51 16.14
CA LYS A 47 4.05 5.75 16.08
C LYS A 47 4.75 4.69 15.23
N THR A 48 4.55 4.78 13.92
CA THR A 48 5.17 3.94 12.90
C THR A 48 5.28 4.73 11.60
N GLY A 49 6.02 4.20 10.62
CA GLY A 49 6.20 4.84 9.32
C GLY A 49 6.73 6.26 9.45
N LEU A 50 6.04 7.22 8.81
CA LEU A 50 6.44 8.62 8.86
C LEU A 50 6.41 9.25 10.26
N GLU A 51 5.42 8.93 11.08
CA GLU A 51 5.28 9.51 12.43
C GLU A 51 6.49 9.13 13.30
N GLU A 52 6.92 7.88 13.24
CA GLU A 52 8.12 7.42 13.95
C GLU A 52 9.38 8.14 13.46
N VAL A 53 9.56 8.28 12.14
CA VAL A 53 10.69 9.01 11.56
C VAL A 53 10.70 10.45 12.06
N PHE A 54 9.55 11.14 12.07
CA PHE A 54 9.47 12.51 12.56
C PHE A 54 9.77 12.62 14.05
N GLN A 55 9.21 11.77 14.90
CA GLN A 55 9.50 11.78 16.34
C GLN A 55 10.97 11.47 16.65
N ASN A 56 11.64 10.68 15.80
CA ASN A 56 13.06 10.37 15.97
C ASN A 56 13.98 11.50 15.50
N VAL A 57 13.57 12.25 14.47
CA VAL A 57 14.36 13.35 13.90
C VAL A 57 14.14 14.66 14.65
N PHE A 58 12.96 14.89 15.23
CA PHE A 58 12.60 16.14 15.89
C PHE A 58 12.67 16.07 17.45
N PRO A 59 13.02 17.19 18.11
CA PRO A 59 13.49 18.45 17.54
C PRO A 59 14.89 18.23 16.95
N VAL A 60 15.13 18.75 15.74
CA VAL A 60 16.37 18.55 14.98
C VAL A 60 17.55 19.00 15.83
N ARG A 61 18.16 18.10 16.62
CA ARG A 61 19.53 18.26 17.13
C ARG A 61 20.42 17.91 15.97
N ILE A 62 20.45 18.90 15.11
CA ILE A 62 21.27 19.05 13.95
C ILE A 62 22.67 18.53 14.32
N LEU A 63 23.12 17.55 13.55
CA LEU A 63 24.51 17.10 13.42
C LEU A 63 25.41 18.24 12.89
N ILE A 64 25.20 19.50 13.29
CA ILE A 64 26.06 20.65 12.96
C ILE A 64 27.08 20.90 14.09
N LYS A 65 26.98 20.21 15.24
CA LYS A 65 28.04 20.24 16.27
C LYS A 65 29.29 19.42 15.90
N ILE A 66 29.31 18.72 14.77
CA ILE A 66 30.47 17.95 14.28
C ILE A 66 31.35 18.78 13.34
N ILE A 67 30.95 20.01 12.97
CA ILE A 67 31.74 20.92 12.12
C ILE A 67 31.79 22.35 12.69
N SER A 68 31.77 22.50 14.02
CA SER A 68 32.04 23.79 14.69
C SER A 68 32.89 23.63 15.93
#